data_AF-A0A6P1CZD1-F1
#
_entry.id   AF-A0A6P1CZD1-F1
#
_cell.length_a   1.000
_cell.length_b   1.000
_cell.length_c   1.000
_cell.angle_alpha   90.00
_cell.angle_beta   90.00
_cell.angle_gamma   90.00
#
_symmetry.space_group_name_H-M   'P 1'
#
loop_
_entity.id
_entity.type
_entity.pdbx_description
1 polymer ?
#
loop_
_entity_poly.entity_id
_entity_poly.type
_entity_poly.pdbx_seq_one_letter_code
_entity_poly.pdbx_strand_id
1 'polypeptide(L)'
;GQSGDHAGFQLSQRSDYIEVEVGLETTLKRGIINTRDEPHADAAKYRRLHVIIGDANLAEMSTYLKVGTTALVLDLIESGEDLSDMQLARPVTAVHTISHDPTLRATVALADGRELTGLALQRLYHERVAKFLHREGNDDPRVA
;
A
#
# COMPACT_ATOMS: atom_id res chain seq x y z
N GLY A 1 13.86 10.31 -9.81
CA GLY A 1 14.08 11.33 -8.77
C GLY A 1 13.14 12.49 -9.01
N GLN A 2 12.74 13.22 -7.95
CA GLN A 2 11.71 14.27 -8.00
C GLN A 2 11.94 15.33 -9.10
N SER A 3 13.20 15.70 -9.35
CA SER A 3 13.58 16.72 -10.33
C SER A 3 13.87 16.16 -11.73
N GLY A 4 13.70 14.85 -11.94
CA GLY A 4 13.99 14.22 -13.23
C GLY A 4 15.48 14.11 -13.55
N ASP A 5 16.34 14.04 -12.53
CA ASP A 5 17.81 14.11 -12.67
C ASP A 5 18.43 12.94 -13.45
N HIS A 6 17.70 11.84 -13.60
CA HIS A 6 18.13 10.64 -14.30
C HIS A 6 17.10 10.21 -15.34
N ALA A 7 17.58 9.87 -16.54
CA ALA A 7 16.74 9.30 -17.59
C ALA A 7 16.26 7.90 -17.20
N GLY A 8 14.99 7.60 -17.47
CA GLY A 8 14.40 6.30 -17.20
C GLY A 8 12.88 6.33 -17.25
N PHE A 9 12.28 5.14 -17.22
CA PHE A 9 10.85 4.97 -17.00
C PHE A 9 10.65 4.41 -15.59
N GLN A 10 9.59 4.89 -14.91
CA GLN A 10 9.23 4.42 -13.58
C GLN A 10 7.74 4.08 -13.51
N LEU A 11 7.38 3.20 -12.59
CA LEU A 11 6.02 2.67 -12.46
C LEU A 11 5.03 3.68 -11.88
N SER A 12 5.46 4.51 -10.91
CA SER A 12 4.58 5.44 -10.20
C SER A 12 5.08 6.88 -10.27
N GLN A 13 4.14 7.78 -10.56
CA GLN A 13 4.35 9.24 -10.57
C GLN A 13 4.58 9.81 -9.17
N ARG A 14 4.03 9.16 -8.13
CA ARG A 14 4.03 9.65 -6.75
C ARG A 14 5.22 9.18 -5.93
N SER A 15 5.81 8.04 -6.30
CA SER A 15 6.86 7.37 -5.53
C SER A 15 7.97 8.31 -5.04
N ASP A 16 8.64 9.02 -5.95
CA ASP A 16 9.76 9.93 -5.66
C ASP A 16 9.42 11.03 -4.64
N TYR A 17 8.13 11.35 -4.45
CA TYR A 17 7.67 12.43 -3.56
C TYR A 17 7.30 11.95 -2.16
N ILE A 18 7.45 10.66 -1.87
CA ILE A 18 7.25 10.08 -0.54
C ILE A 18 8.55 10.19 0.24
N GLU A 19 8.49 10.75 1.45
CA GLU A 19 9.69 11.08 2.22
C GLU A 19 9.73 10.40 3.59
N VAL A 20 8.55 10.08 4.15
CA VAL A 20 8.43 9.49 5.48
C VAL A 20 7.43 8.34 5.46
N GLU A 21 7.50 7.46 6.46
CA GLU A 21 6.55 6.35 6.57
C GLU A 21 5.17 6.84 6.99
N VAL A 22 5.15 7.73 7.98
CA VAL A 22 3.93 8.25 8.61
C VAL A 22 4.05 9.76 8.73
N GLY A 23 3.06 10.50 8.24
CA GLY A 23 3.10 11.98 8.25
C GLY A 23 1.72 12.61 8.21
N LEU A 24 1.55 13.78 8.82
CA LEU A 24 0.28 14.52 8.80
C LEU A 24 0.10 15.34 7.51
N GLU A 25 1.22 15.80 6.95
CA GLU A 25 1.26 16.72 5.83
C GLU A 25 1.02 16.02 4.48
N THR A 26 0.48 16.77 3.53
CA THR A 26 0.17 16.29 2.17
C THR A 26 1.00 16.98 1.08
N THR A 27 1.67 18.09 1.41
CA THR A 27 2.44 18.93 0.47
C THR A 27 3.95 18.86 0.71
N LEU A 28 4.40 18.73 1.96
CA LEU A 28 5.80 18.55 2.36
C LEU A 28 5.90 17.29 3.22
N LYS A 29 7.06 16.61 3.24
CA LYS A 29 7.29 15.40 4.06
C LYS A 29 6.16 14.38 3.94
N ARG A 30 5.80 14.03 2.70
CA ARG A 30 4.63 13.19 2.45
C ARG A 30 4.85 11.79 3.01
N GLY A 31 3.92 11.37 3.87
CA GLY A 31 3.89 10.03 4.46
C GLY A 31 3.31 8.99 3.52
N ILE A 32 3.75 7.73 3.64
CA ILE A 32 3.04 6.58 3.06
C ILE A 32 1.62 6.51 3.67
N ILE A 33 1.53 6.60 5.00
CA ILE A 33 0.29 6.69 5.74
C ILE A 33 0.09 8.12 6.23
N ASN A 34 -1.08 8.71 5.95
CA ASN A 34 -1.44 10.02 6.45
C ASN A 34 -2.18 9.90 7.78
N THR A 35 -1.74 10.64 8.81
CA THR A 35 -2.29 10.56 10.17
C THR A 35 -3.40 11.55 10.47
N ARG A 36 -4.00 12.17 9.44
CA ARG A 36 -5.09 13.12 9.65
C ARG A 36 -6.31 12.42 10.24
N ASP A 37 -6.61 12.72 11.49
CA ASP A 37 -7.73 12.14 12.24
C ASP A 37 -8.95 13.07 12.20
N GLU A 38 -9.60 13.10 11.03
CA GLU A 38 -10.84 13.83 10.79
C GLU A 38 -11.87 12.83 10.21
N PRO A 39 -12.64 12.12 11.05
CA PRO A 39 -13.43 10.96 10.61
C PRO A 39 -14.65 11.33 9.76
N HIS A 40 -15.19 12.56 9.89
CA HIS A 40 -16.47 12.97 9.29
C HIS A 40 -17.63 12.00 9.54
N ALA A 41 -17.55 11.28 10.65
CA ALA A 41 -18.51 10.31 11.16
C ALA A 41 -18.44 10.33 12.70
N ASP A 42 -19.20 9.47 13.37
CA ASP A 42 -19.09 9.27 14.81
C ASP A 42 -17.67 8.83 15.19
N ALA A 43 -16.92 9.73 15.83
CA ALA A 43 -15.52 9.52 16.20
C ALA A 43 -15.30 8.42 17.25
N ALA A 44 -16.37 8.00 17.96
CA ALA A 44 -16.30 6.87 18.88
C ALA A 44 -16.35 5.51 18.17
N LYS A 45 -16.82 5.48 16.92
CA LYS A 45 -17.03 4.25 16.15
C LYS A 45 -16.12 4.13 14.94
N TYR A 46 -15.80 5.24 14.28
CA TYR A 46 -15.17 5.22 12.97
C TYR A 46 -13.92 6.09 12.90
N ARG A 47 -12.97 5.63 12.09
CA ARG A 47 -11.78 6.37 11.67
C ARG A 47 -11.79 6.51 10.15
N ARG A 48 -11.21 7.59 9.64
CA ARG A 48 -10.98 7.76 8.20
C ARG A 48 -9.51 7.55 7.90
N LEU A 49 -9.17 6.38 7.35
CA LEU A 49 -7.83 6.13 6.86
C LEU A 49 -7.59 6.94 5.57
N HIS A 50 -6.65 7.87 5.62
CA HIS A 50 -6.31 8.71 4.47
C HIS A 50 -5.03 8.18 3.80
N VAL A 51 -5.19 7.66 2.58
CA VAL A 51 -4.08 7.06 1.82
C VAL A 51 -3.65 8.01 0.70
N ILE A 52 -2.38 8.41 0.71
CA ILE A 52 -1.83 9.40 -0.22
C ILE A 52 -0.63 8.89 -1.00
N ILE A 53 -0.48 7.57 -1.17
CA ILE A 53 0.62 7.02 -1.97
C ILE A 53 0.21 6.71 -3.42
N GLY A 54 -1.08 6.46 -3.67
CA GLY A 54 -1.56 6.06 -4.99
C GLY A 54 -1.51 7.18 -6.05
N ASP A 55 -1.30 6.76 -7.29
CA ASP A 55 -1.42 7.59 -8.49
C ASP A 55 -2.90 7.75 -8.91
N ALA A 56 -3.16 8.76 -9.73
CA ALA A 56 -4.41 8.83 -10.50
C ALA A 56 -4.33 7.83 -11.67
N ASN A 57 -5.41 7.08 -11.91
CA ASN A 57 -5.45 6.07 -12.96
C ASN A 57 -6.50 6.42 -14.00
N LEU A 58 -6.15 6.27 -15.29
CA LEU A 58 -7.08 6.44 -16.41
C LEU A 58 -7.91 5.18 -16.67
N ALA A 59 -7.27 4.01 -16.61
CA ALA A 59 -7.94 2.74 -16.83
C ALA A 59 -8.80 2.37 -15.61
N GLU A 60 -10.08 2.07 -15.86
CA GLU A 60 -11.04 1.65 -14.84
C GLU A 60 -10.54 0.43 -14.06
N MET A 61 -9.96 -0.54 -14.75
CA MET A 61 -9.40 -1.74 -14.13
C MET A 61 -8.27 -1.44 -13.14
N SER A 62 -7.43 -0.44 -13.42
CA SER A 62 -6.39 -0.03 -12.48
C SER A 62 -6.99 0.58 -11.21
N THR A 63 -8.06 1.38 -11.34
CA THR A 63 -8.79 1.94 -10.20
C THR A 63 -9.51 0.85 -9.41
N TYR A 64 -10.19 -0.08 -10.11
CA TYR A 64 -10.87 -1.22 -9.50
C TYR A 64 -9.91 -2.07 -8.67
N LEU A 65 -8.77 -2.46 -9.24
CA LEU A 65 -7.74 -3.20 -8.51
C LEU A 65 -7.19 -2.38 -7.34
N LYS A 66 -6.81 -1.11 -7.56
CA LYS A 66 -6.26 -0.25 -6.50
C LYS A 66 -7.17 -0.18 -5.27
N VAL A 67 -8.46 0.05 -5.47
CA VAL A 67 -9.41 0.18 -4.36
C VAL A 67 -9.81 -1.19 -3.80
N GLY A 68 -10.16 -2.14 -4.67
CA GLY A 68 -10.63 -3.47 -4.27
C GLY A 68 -9.59 -4.28 -3.51
N THR A 69 -8.34 -4.34 -3.99
CA THR A 69 -7.29 -5.08 -3.27
C THR A 69 -6.92 -4.42 -1.96
N THR A 70 -6.99 -3.08 -1.88
CA THR A 70 -6.77 -2.37 -0.62
C THR A 70 -7.87 -2.70 0.38
N ALA A 71 -9.14 -2.70 -0.04
CA ALA A 71 -10.26 -3.07 0.83
C ALA A 71 -10.11 -4.50 1.40
N LEU A 72 -9.73 -5.47 0.56
CA LEU A 72 -9.49 -6.85 1.01
C LEU A 72 -8.35 -6.96 2.05
N VAL A 73 -7.29 -6.17 1.92
CA VAL A 73 -6.21 -6.13 2.92
C VAL A 73 -6.68 -5.46 4.21
N LEU A 74 -7.56 -4.46 4.14
CA LEU A 74 -8.15 -3.86 5.34
C LEU A 74 -9.06 -4.85 6.07
N ASP A 75 -9.90 -5.60 5.35
CA ASP A 75 -10.74 -6.65 5.94
C ASP A 75 -9.87 -7.72 6.64
N LEU A 76 -8.75 -8.10 6.02
CA LEU A 76 -7.77 -9.02 6.60
C LEU A 76 -7.16 -8.45 7.91
N ILE A 77 -6.78 -7.17 7.92
CA ILE A 77 -6.24 -6.48 9.11
C ILE A 77 -7.31 -6.42 10.22
N GLU A 78 -8.55 -6.06 9.88
CA GLU A 78 -9.67 -5.97 10.83
C GLU A 78 -10.04 -7.33 11.43
N SER A 79 -9.79 -8.43 10.71
CA SER A 79 -9.95 -9.80 11.22
C SER A 79 -8.87 -10.20 12.25
N GLY A 80 -7.82 -9.39 12.41
CA GLY A 80 -6.73 -9.64 13.36
C GLY A 80 -5.62 -10.57 12.83
N GLU A 81 -5.54 -10.80 11.52
CA GLU A 81 -4.46 -11.58 10.91
C GLU A 81 -3.09 -10.89 11.15
N ASP A 82 -2.10 -11.67 11.58
CA ASP A 82 -0.74 -11.16 11.79
C ASP A 82 0.00 -11.01 10.45
N LEU A 83 0.43 -9.78 10.16
CA LEU A 83 1.20 -9.40 8.97
C LEU A 83 2.60 -8.86 9.32
N SER A 84 3.02 -9.01 10.58
CA SER A 84 4.33 -8.53 11.05
C SER A 84 5.50 -9.14 10.28
N ASP A 85 5.33 -10.37 9.77
CA ASP A 85 6.30 -11.04 8.91
C ASP A 85 6.53 -10.32 7.57
N MET A 86 5.64 -9.41 7.17
CA MET A 86 5.73 -8.66 5.91
C MET A 86 6.25 -7.24 6.09
N GLN A 87 6.69 -6.87 7.29
CA GLN A 87 7.18 -5.52 7.57
C GLN A 87 8.45 -5.21 6.77
N LEU A 88 8.43 -4.14 5.98
CA LEU A 88 9.60 -3.65 5.23
C LEU A 88 10.63 -3.04 6.20
N ALA A 89 11.92 -3.33 5.98
CA ALA A 89 13.00 -2.74 6.78
C ALA A 89 13.19 -1.24 6.52
N ARG A 90 12.93 -0.79 5.28
CA ARG A 90 13.05 0.61 4.85
C ARG A 90 11.92 0.97 3.87
N PRO A 91 10.69 1.22 4.37
CA PRO A 91 9.51 1.39 3.52
C PRO A 91 9.63 2.50 2.47
N VAL A 92 10.16 3.69 2.84
CA VAL A 92 10.33 4.80 1.88
C VAL A 92 11.32 4.43 0.77
N THR A 93 12.46 3.84 1.13
CA THR A 93 13.43 3.35 0.16
C THR A 93 12.83 2.28 -0.75
N ALA A 94 12.00 1.39 -0.21
CA ALA A 94 11.33 0.34 -0.96
C ALA A 94 10.37 0.91 -2.01
N VAL A 95 9.59 1.96 -1.66
CA VAL A 95 8.69 2.66 -2.59
C VAL A 95 9.46 3.20 -3.80
N HIS A 96 10.59 3.86 -3.57
CA HIS A 96 11.43 4.37 -4.66
C HIS A 96 12.03 3.23 -5.49
N THR A 97 12.62 2.24 -4.81
CA THR A 97 13.31 1.12 -5.44
C THR A 97 12.39 0.33 -6.37
N ILE A 98 11.17 0.04 -5.92
CA ILE A 98 10.18 -0.69 -6.73
C ILE A 98 9.72 0.17 -7.91
N SER A 99 9.47 1.47 -7.71
CA SER A 99 9.01 2.34 -8.79
C SER A 99 10.04 2.48 -9.91
N HIS A 100 11.31 2.62 -9.57
CA HIS A 100 12.39 2.80 -10.57
C HIS A 100 12.75 1.53 -11.34
N ASP A 101 12.18 0.37 -10.99
CA ASP A 101 12.40 -0.87 -11.73
C ASP A 101 11.14 -1.35 -12.46
N PRO A 102 10.92 -0.92 -13.71
CA PRO A 102 9.81 -1.41 -14.53
C PRO A 102 9.97 -2.89 -14.96
N THR A 103 11.10 -3.54 -14.68
CA THR A 103 11.30 -4.97 -14.95
C THR A 103 10.77 -5.88 -13.84
N LEU A 104 10.36 -5.31 -12.69
CA LEU A 104 9.77 -6.00 -11.54
C LEU A 104 10.71 -6.99 -10.83
N ARG A 105 12.02 -6.76 -10.90
CA ARG A 105 13.07 -7.64 -10.37
C ARG A 105 13.77 -7.09 -9.13
N ALA A 106 13.66 -5.79 -8.86
CA ALA A 106 14.27 -5.15 -7.71
C ALA A 106 13.73 -5.76 -6.42
N THR A 107 14.65 -6.11 -5.52
CA THR A 107 14.33 -6.64 -4.20
C THR A 107 14.38 -5.54 -3.15
N VAL A 108 13.57 -5.72 -2.11
CA VAL A 108 13.53 -4.86 -0.93
C VAL A 108 13.61 -5.74 0.32
N ALA A 109 14.34 -5.27 1.32
CA ALA A 109 14.53 -5.99 2.57
C ALA A 109 13.30 -5.88 3.48
N LEU A 110 12.91 -7.00 4.06
CA LEU A 110 12.00 -7.07 5.20
C LEU A 110 12.75 -6.91 6.52
N ALA A 111 12.03 -6.61 7.60
CA ALA A 111 12.56 -6.44 8.94
C ALA A 111 13.22 -7.72 9.48
N ASP A 112 12.82 -8.89 8.98
CA ASP A 112 13.39 -10.20 9.32
C ASP A 112 14.63 -10.57 8.48
N GLY A 113 15.07 -9.70 7.57
CA GLY A 113 16.24 -9.90 6.72
C GLY A 113 15.98 -10.63 5.40
N ARG A 114 14.75 -11.12 5.14
CA ARG A 114 14.40 -11.62 3.80
C ARG A 114 14.45 -10.49 2.79
N GLU A 115 14.82 -10.82 1.55
CA GLU A 115 14.72 -9.92 0.41
C GLU A 115 13.68 -10.43 -0.57
N LEU A 116 12.69 -9.59 -0.90
CA LEU A 116 11.60 -9.94 -1.79
C LEU A 116 11.44 -8.89 -2.88
N THR A 117 11.04 -9.32 -4.08
CA THR A 117 10.60 -8.39 -5.11
C THR A 117 9.25 -7.78 -4.75
N GLY A 118 8.92 -6.62 -5.33
CA GLY A 118 7.58 -6.03 -5.19
C GLY A 118 6.46 -7.01 -5.61
N LEU A 119 6.70 -7.82 -6.65
CA LEU A 119 5.76 -8.84 -7.08
C LEU A 119 5.64 -10.00 -6.08
N ALA A 120 6.73 -10.42 -5.44
CA ALA A 120 6.69 -11.45 -4.40
C ALA A 120 5.89 -10.99 -3.18
N LEU A 121 6.03 -9.72 -2.76
CA LEU A 121 5.22 -9.12 -1.69
C LEU A 121 3.73 -9.13 -2.03
N GLN A 122 3.37 -8.73 -3.25
CA GLN A 122 1.96 -8.76 -3.71
C GLN A 122 1.39 -10.18 -3.71
N ARG A 123 2.19 -11.20 -4.07
CA ARG A 123 1.77 -12.61 -4.01
C ARG A 123 1.52 -13.09 -2.59
N LEU A 124 2.32 -12.67 -1.61
CA LEU A 124 2.09 -12.98 -0.20
C LEU A 124 0.77 -12.37 0.29
N TYR A 125 0.50 -11.09 0.00
CA TYR A 125 -0.78 -10.47 0.33
C TYR A 125 -1.96 -11.22 -0.32
N HIS A 126 -1.86 -11.53 -1.61
CA HIS A 126 -2.88 -12.29 -2.31
C HIS A 126 -3.12 -13.66 -1.68
N GLU A 127 -2.08 -14.40 -1.29
CA GLU A 127 -2.22 -15.70 -0.63
C GLU A 127 -2.93 -15.59 0.72
N ARG A 128 -2.58 -14.58 1.53
CA ARG A 128 -3.22 -14.35 2.84
C ARG A 128 -4.70 -14.01 2.67
N VAL A 129 -5.01 -13.08 1.76
CA VAL A 129 -6.39 -12.69 1.44
C VAL A 129 -7.18 -13.88 0.89
N ALA A 130 -6.63 -14.67 -0.03
CA ALA A 130 -7.32 -15.83 -0.59
C ALA A 130 -7.64 -16.89 0.48
N LYS A 131 -6.72 -17.14 1.41
CA LYS A 131 -6.96 -18.05 2.56
C LYS A 131 -8.03 -17.50 3.50
N PHE A 132 -8.00 -16.20 3.78
CA PHE A 132 -9.01 -15.53 4.60
C PHE A 132 -10.41 -15.65 3.99
N LEU A 133 -10.58 -15.30 2.71
CA LEU A 133 -11.86 -15.40 2.01
C LEU A 133 -12.35 -16.85 1.89
N HIS A 134 -11.44 -17.82 1.77
CA HIS A 134 -11.82 -19.23 1.78
C HIS A 134 -12.40 -19.66 3.13
N ARG A 135 -11.95 -19.06 4.24
CA ARG A 135 -12.41 -19.37 5.61
C ARG A 135 -13.70 -18.66 5.98
N GLU A 136 -13.79 -17.36 5.72
CA GLU A 136 -14.91 -16.51 6.15
C GLU A 136 -16.05 -16.45 5.12
N GLY A 137 -15.81 -16.87 3.88
CA GLY A 137 -16.70 -16.62 2.76
C GLY A 137 -16.41 -15.29 2.08
N ASN A 138 -17.16 -15.00 1.01
CA ASN A 138 -16.94 -13.82 0.17
C ASN A 138 -18.13 -12.83 0.22
N ASP A 139 -19.04 -13.04 1.18
CA ASP A 139 -20.19 -12.18 1.37
C ASP A 139 -19.78 -11.00 2.24
N ASP A 140 -19.92 -9.78 1.71
CA ASP A 140 -19.69 -8.57 2.47
C ASP A 140 -20.99 -8.12 3.15
N PRO A 141 -21.12 -8.25 4.48
CA PRO A 141 -22.33 -7.86 5.20
C PRO A 141 -22.62 -6.35 5.11
N ARG A 142 -21.66 -5.53 4.66
CA ARG A 142 -21.83 -4.08 4.44
C ARG A 142 -22.57 -3.75 3.15
N VAL A 143 -22.72 -4.72 2.23
CA VAL A 143 -23.36 -4.56 0.92
C VAL A 143 -24.83 -5.02 0.94
N ALA A 144 -25.27 -5.70 2.01
CA ALA A 144 -26.63 -6.21 2.18
C ALA A 144 -27.63 -5.17 2.69
#